data_AF-A0AAE3G0S8-F1
#
_entry.id   AF-A0AAE3G0S8-F1
#
_cell.length_a   1.000
_cell.length_b   1.000
_cell.length_c   1.000
_cell.angle_alpha   90.00
_cell.angle_beta   90.00
_cell.angle_gamma   90.00
#
_symmetry.space_group_name_H-M   'P 1'
#
loop_
_entity.id
_entity.type
_entity.pdbx_description
1 polymer ?
#
loop_
_entity_poly.entity_id
_entity_poly.type
_entity_poly.pdbx_seq_one_letter_code
_entity_poly.pdbx_strand_id
1 'polypeptide(L)'
;MGIGGISVGSLLLILIIVLLVFGTKKLRNVGGDLGGAIKGFRSAMKDGESNDKDDDQEPAQLQSRSQEGEEITRKTDTSESRDRSSS
;
A
#
# COMPACT_ATOMS: atom_id res chain seq x y z
N MET A 1 8.46 0.65 39.58
CA MET A 1 8.37 -0.48 38.63
C MET A 1 7.91 0.06 37.29
N GLY A 2 8.85 0.54 36.47
CA GLY A 2 8.50 1.01 35.13
C GLY A 2 8.15 -0.17 34.22
N ILE A 3 7.63 0.14 33.04
CA ILE A 3 7.44 -0.75 31.88
C ILE A 3 8.72 -1.52 31.42
N GLY A 4 9.81 -1.48 32.18
CA GLY A 4 11.11 -2.11 31.89
C GLY A 4 11.15 -3.63 32.01
N GLY A 5 10.00 -4.31 32.13
CA GLY A 5 9.89 -5.78 32.06
C GLY A 5 9.55 -6.30 30.66
N ILE A 6 9.19 -5.42 29.71
CA ILE A 6 8.85 -5.82 28.35
C ILE A 6 10.14 -5.90 27.54
N SER A 7 10.78 -7.08 27.57
CA SER A 7 11.97 -7.31 26.76
C SER A 7 11.60 -7.43 25.27
N VAL A 8 12.50 -6.99 24.39
CA VAL A 8 12.33 -7.12 22.92
C VAL A 8 12.09 -8.59 22.52
N GLY A 9 12.71 -9.55 23.22
CA GLY A 9 12.51 -10.98 22.98
C GLY A 9 11.09 -11.46 23.32
N SER A 10 10.52 -10.96 24.43
CA SER A 10 9.14 -11.27 24.83
C SER A 10 8.13 -10.72 23.82
N LEU A 11 8.37 -9.53 23.28
CA LEU A 11 7.52 -8.93 22.26
C LEU A 11 7.52 -9.74 20.95
N LEU A 12 8.68 -10.28 20.56
CA LEU A 12 8.81 -11.11 19.37
C LEU A 12 8.03 -12.43 19.49
N LEU A 13 8.06 -13.07 20.67
CA LEU A 13 7.30 -14.29 20.93
C LEU A 13 5.79 -14.06 20.81
N ILE A 14 5.31 -12.97 21.41
CA ILE A 14 3.89 -12.59 21.35
C ILE A 14 3.47 -12.29 19.90
N LEU A 15 4.31 -11.58 19.14
CA LEU A 15 4.05 -11.28 17.73
C LEU A 15 3.88 -12.56 16.91
N ILE A 16 4.71 -13.58 17.13
CA ILE A 16 4.59 -14.87 16.44
C ILE A 16 3.25 -15.52 16.74
N ILE A 17 2.82 -15.55 18.01
CA ILE A 17 1.54 -16.13 18.41
C ILE A 17 0.38 -15.38 17.75
N VAL A 18 0.41 -14.05 17.77
CA VAL A 18 -0.61 -13.22 17.11
C VAL A 18 -0.68 -13.50 15.61
N LEU A 19 0.45 -13.63 14.94
CA LEU A 19 0.51 -13.96 13.52
C LEU A 19 -0.06 -15.34 13.20
N LEU A 20 0.11 -16.33 14.09
CA LEU A 20 -0.46 -17.66 13.92
C LEU A 20 -1.99 -17.66 14.13
N VAL A 21 -2.49 -16.90 15.11
CA VAL A 21 -3.94 -16.82 15.40
C VAL A 21 -4.69 -16.03 14.33
N PHE A 22 -4.18 -14.86 13.96
CA PHE A 22 -4.83 -13.96 13.00
C PHE A 22 -4.46 -14.24 11.54
N GLY A 23 -3.33 -14.90 11.30
CA GLY A 23 -2.74 -15.06 9.98
C GLY A 23 -2.08 -13.79 9.46
N THR A 24 -1.00 -13.94 8.68
CA THR A 24 -0.26 -12.81 8.06
C THR A 24 -1.12 -12.03 7.04
N LYS A 25 -2.13 -12.65 6.45
CA LYS A 25 -2.98 -12.05 5.40
C LYS A 25 -3.86 -10.91 5.95
N LYS A 26 -4.48 -11.11 7.12
CA LYS A 26 -5.28 -10.08 7.80
C LYS A 26 -4.39 -8.98 8.37
N LEU A 27 -3.25 -9.36 8.96
CA LEU A 27 -2.31 -8.40 9.52
C LEU A 27 -1.65 -7.53 8.45
N ARG A 28 -1.41 -8.03 7.23
CA ARG A 28 -0.90 -7.20 6.13
C ARG A 28 -1.92 -6.17 5.65
N ASN A 29 -3.19 -6.56 5.55
CA ASN A 29 -4.24 -5.66 5.10
C ASN A 29 -4.44 -4.50 6.10
N VAL A 30 -4.57 -4.82 7.40
CA VAL A 30 -4.76 -3.81 8.46
C VAL A 30 -3.45 -3.08 8.79
N GLY A 31 -2.33 -3.79 8.74
CA GLY A 31 -1.01 -3.24 9.04
C GLY A 31 -0.48 -2.30 7.95
N GLY A 32 -0.92 -2.44 6.70
CA GLY A 32 -0.63 -1.46 5.64
C GLY A 32 -1.24 -0.09 5.95
N ASP A 33 -2.52 -0.07 6.31
CA ASP A 33 -3.25 1.16 6.63
C ASP A 33 -2.70 1.83 7.89
N LEU A 34 -2.52 1.06 8.97
CA LEU A 34 -1.96 1.56 10.23
C LEU A 34 -0.49 1.95 10.08
N GLY A 35 0.29 1.16 9.33
CA GLY A 35 1.70 1.43 9.07
C GLY A 35 1.90 2.72 8.26
N GLY A 36 1.03 2.99 7.29
CA GLY A 36 1.02 4.25 6.54
C GLY A 36 0.77 5.46 7.43
N ALA A 37 -0.25 5.39 8.30
CA ALA A 37 -0.57 6.47 9.24
C ALA A 37 0.57 6.74 10.24
N ILE A 38 1.16 5.68 10.80
CA ILE A 38 2.29 5.80 11.74
C ILE A 38 3.55 6.33 11.02
N LYS A 39 3.78 5.93 9.76
CA LYS A 39 4.90 6.44 8.96
C LYS A 39 4.77 7.94 8.72
N GLY A 40 3.60 8.42 8.31
CA GLY A 40 3.33 9.86 8.12
C GLY A 40 3.48 10.64 9.42
N PHE A 41 3.01 10.09 10.54
CA PHE A 41 3.20 10.69 11.86
C PHE A 41 4.67 10.77 12.28
N ARG A 42 5.45 9.70 12.08
CA ARG A 42 6.89 9.69 12.37
C ARG A 42 7.65 10.66 11.46
N SER A 43 7.29 10.76 10.18
CA SER A 43 7.87 11.74 9.27
C SER A 43 7.57 13.16 9.74
N ALA A 44 6.31 13.49 10.02
CA ALA A 44 5.93 14.83 10.48
C ALA A 44 6.58 15.22 11.82
N MET A 45 6.73 14.27 12.75
CA MET A 45 7.48 14.51 14.00
C MET A 45 8.96 14.76 13.74
N LYS A 46 9.56 13.98 12.84
CA LYS A 46 10.98 14.12 12.51
C LYS A 46 11.24 15.39 11.70
N ASP A 47 10.33 15.80 10.81
CA ASP A 47 10.40 17.06 10.07
C ASP A 47 10.15 18.25 11.01
N GLY A 48 9.28 18.12 12.01
CA GLY A 48 9.11 19.11 13.08
C GLY A 48 10.36 19.32 13.95
N GLU A 49 11.19 18.29 14.13
CA GLU A 49 12.52 18.40 14.77
C GLU A 49 13.63 18.82 13.79
N SER A 50 13.42 18.69 12.48
CA SER A 50 14.44 18.92 11.43
C SER A 50 14.19 20.15 10.56
N ASN A 51 13.15 20.95 10.83
CA ASN A 51 12.77 22.12 10.02
C ASN A 51 13.69 23.33 10.23
N ASP A 52 14.98 23.13 9.93
CA ASP A 52 15.84 24.20 9.45
C ASP A 52 16.17 24.04 7.96
N LYS A 53 15.87 22.93 7.25
CA LYS A 53 16.14 22.80 5.80
C LYS A 53 15.17 21.87 5.04
N ASP A 54 14.36 22.51 4.19
CA ASP A 54 13.76 22.10 2.90
C ASP A 54 13.87 20.62 2.44
N ASP A 55 12.73 20.01 2.09
CA ASP A 55 12.34 19.72 0.69
C ASP A 55 11.29 18.59 0.56
N ASP A 56 10.40 18.81 -0.41
CA ASP A 56 9.31 17.98 -0.93
C ASP A 56 9.55 16.46 -0.95
N GLN A 57 8.57 15.69 -0.46
CA GLN A 57 8.44 14.26 -0.82
C GLN A 57 7.01 13.92 -1.29
N GLU A 58 6.90 13.88 -2.61
CA GLU A 58 5.81 13.38 -3.43
C GLU A 58 5.38 11.95 -3.03
N PRO A 59 4.08 11.60 -3.02
CA PRO A 59 3.64 10.25 -2.68
C PRO A 59 4.00 9.26 -3.79
N ALA A 60 4.88 8.31 -3.48
CA ALA A 60 5.19 7.16 -4.31
C ALA A 60 3.92 6.37 -4.66
N GLN A 61 3.49 6.49 -5.92
CA GLN A 61 2.47 5.65 -6.54
C GLN A 61 2.98 4.20 -6.59
N LEU A 62 2.50 3.36 -5.69
CA LEU A 62 2.70 1.92 -5.76
C LEU A 62 1.64 1.32 -6.70
N GLN A 63 2.10 1.04 -7.92
CA GLN A 63 1.45 0.21 -8.92
C GLN A 63 0.89 -1.06 -8.30
N SER A 64 -0.43 -1.13 -8.13
CA SER A 64 -1.14 -2.39 -7.96
C SER A 64 -1.47 -2.95 -9.34
N ARG A 65 -0.44 -3.45 -10.05
CA ARG A 65 -0.66 -4.38 -11.16
C ARG A 65 -0.81 -5.76 -10.57
N SER A 66 -2.05 -6.20 -10.43
CA SER A 66 -2.38 -7.61 -10.25
C SER A 66 -3.58 -7.94 -11.12
N GLN A 67 -3.28 -8.71 -12.17
CA GLN A 67 -4.05 -9.82 -12.77
C GLN A 67 -5.50 -9.51 -13.16
N GLU A 68 -5.78 -9.32 -14.44
CA GLU A 68 -6.00 -10.40 -15.44
C GLU A 68 -7.20 -11.25 -15.05
N GLY A 69 -8.33 -10.98 -15.72
CA GLY A 69 -9.59 -11.69 -15.50
C GLY A 69 -10.81 -10.93 -16.03
N GLU A 70 -10.85 -10.62 -17.33
CA GLU A 70 -12.10 -10.59 -18.13
C GLU A 70 -11.76 -10.47 -19.63
N GLU A 71 -11.29 -11.55 -20.23
CA GLU A 71 -11.58 -11.81 -21.64
C GLU A 71 -12.89 -12.58 -21.64
N ILE A 72 -13.96 -12.05 -22.25
CA ILE A 72 -14.84 -12.69 -23.25
C ILE A 72 -15.88 -11.65 -23.70
N THR A 73 -15.62 -11.11 -24.89
CA THR A 73 -16.61 -10.82 -25.94
C THR A 73 -17.75 -9.84 -25.63
N ARG A 74 -17.59 -8.59 -26.09
CA ARG A 74 -18.64 -7.84 -26.80
C ARG A 74 -18.05 -6.57 -27.44
N LYS A 75 -18.56 -6.24 -28.64
CA LYS A 75 -18.18 -5.16 -29.59
C LYS A 75 -17.11 -5.66 -30.58
N THR A 76 -17.40 -5.79 -31.86
CA THR A 76 -17.83 -4.68 -32.73
C THR A 76 -18.67 -5.19 -33.91
N ASP A 77 -19.98 -4.95 -33.84
CA ASP A 77 -20.79 -4.69 -35.02
C ASP A 77 -21.10 -3.19 -34.97
N THR A 78 -20.53 -2.41 -35.87
CA THR A 78 -21.02 -1.10 -36.36
C THR A 78 -20.05 -0.62 -37.44
N SER A 79 -20.50 -0.79 -38.68
CA SER A 79 -20.34 0.11 -39.83
C SER A 79 -19.40 1.32 -39.69
N GLU A 80 -18.42 1.43 -40.60
CA GLU A 80 -18.31 2.67 -41.39
C GLU A 80 -17.45 2.49 -42.67
N SER A 81 -18.13 2.68 -43.80
CA SER A 81 -17.67 3.26 -45.06
C SER A 81 -16.19 3.18 -45.44
N ARG A 82 -15.85 2.18 -46.26
CA ARG A 82 -14.77 2.30 -47.26
C ARG A 82 -15.41 2.48 -48.64
N ASP A 83 -15.91 3.68 -48.88
CA ASP A 83 -16.26 4.14 -50.22
C ASP A 83 -15.83 5.61 -50.33
N ARG A 84 -15.28 6.00 -51.48
CA ARG A 84 -14.56 7.25 -51.79
C ARG A 84 -13.11 7.36 -51.30
N SER A 85 -12.22 6.71 -52.05
CA SER A 85 -10.95 7.36 -52.39
C SER A 85 -10.54 7.01 -53.81
N SER A 86 -10.99 7.87 -54.73
CA SER A 86 -10.28 8.28 -55.94
C SER A 86 -10.21 7.31 -57.13
N SER A 87 -11.20 7.44 -58.01
CA SER A 87 -10.92 7.70 -59.44
C SER A 87 -10.87 9.21 -59.65
#